data_AF-A0A942J075-F1
#
_entry.id   AF-A0A942J075-F1
#
_cell.length_a   1.000
_cell.length_b   1.000
_cell.length_c   1.000
_cell.angle_alpha   90.00
_cell.angle_beta   90.00
_cell.angle_gamma   90.00
#
_symmetry.space_group_name_H-M   'P 1'
#
loop_
_entity.id
_entity.type
_entity.pdbx_description
1 polymer ?
#
loop_
_entity_poly.entity_id
_entity_poly.type
_entity_poly.pdbx_seq_one_letter_code
_entity_poly.pdbx_strand_id
1 'polypeptide(L)'
;MIPGMYGIAAPYWKETAVTEFIGRGECLSKEVQLRVGMESIAFLISDILQKIQSLPDLRINRILASGGAARPPLLQFQADLLGAPVHHASISDATALGGAFLAGLSMGFWKDMKEIQSLIREEEIF
;
A
#
# COMPACT_ATOMS: atom_id res chain seq x y z
N MET A 1 3.97 12.51 -11.41
CA MET A 1 2.81 12.13 -12.24
C MET A 1 1.60 12.07 -11.34
N ILE A 2 0.45 12.52 -11.81
CA ILE A 2 -0.84 12.33 -11.16
C ILE A 2 -1.47 11.08 -11.78
N PRO A 3 -1.69 9.97 -11.06
CA PRO A 3 -2.13 8.70 -11.64
C PRO A 3 -3.67 8.64 -11.71
N GLY A 4 -4.26 9.37 -12.66
CA GLY A 4 -5.71 9.53 -12.81
C GLY A 4 -6.35 8.77 -13.96
N MET A 5 -5.78 7.64 -14.43
CA MET A 5 -6.26 6.96 -15.65
C MET A 5 -7.76 6.61 -15.63
N TYR A 6 -8.31 6.36 -14.44
CA TYR A 6 -9.74 6.10 -14.21
C TYR A 6 -10.30 7.01 -13.12
N GLY A 7 -9.82 8.25 -13.06
CA GLY A 7 -10.06 9.14 -11.92
C GLY A 7 -9.14 8.80 -10.73
N ILE A 8 -9.34 9.54 -9.63
CA ILE A 8 -8.62 9.34 -8.37
C ILE A 8 -9.64 9.10 -7.26
N ALA A 9 -9.49 7.99 -6.56
CA ALA A 9 -10.33 7.63 -5.43
C ALA A 9 -9.93 8.42 -4.17
N ALA A 10 -9.94 7.78 -3.00
CA ALA A 10 -9.51 8.42 -1.76
C ALA A 10 -8.10 9.04 -1.86
N PRO A 11 -7.85 10.16 -1.19
CA PRO A 11 -8.80 10.96 -0.41
C PRO A 11 -9.60 11.96 -1.25
N TYR A 12 -9.37 12.03 -2.56
CA TYR A 12 -9.82 13.13 -3.42
C TYR A 12 -11.19 12.91 -4.08
N TRP A 13 -11.56 11.66 -4.37
CA TRP A 13 -12.84 11.27 -5.00
C TRP A 13 -13.16 12.07 -6.28
N LYS A 14 -12.18 12.16 -7.17
CA LYS A 14 -12.25 12.93 -8.41
C LYS A 14 -12.28 12.00 -9.63
N GLU A 15 -13.49 11.64 -10.05
CA GLU A 15 -13.71 10.78 -11.23
C GLU A 15 -13.21 11.40 -12.54
N THR A 16 -13.23 12.73 -12.63
CA THR A 16 -12.79 13.47 -13.82
C THR A 16 -11.29 13.73 -13.86
N ALA A 17 -10.52 13.23 -12.88
CA ALA A 17 -9.08 13.33 -12.92
C ALA A 17 -8.53 12.48 -14.08
N VAL A 18 -7.48 12.95 -14.72
CA VAL A 18 -6.77 12.24 -15.80
C VAL A 18 -5.32 12.05 -15.42
N THR A 19 -4.63 11.10 -16.06
CA THR A 19 -3.20 10.93 -15.86
C THR A 19 -2.45 12.13 -16.44
N GLU A 20 -1.70 12.84 -15.59
CA GLU A 20 -0.91 13.99 -16.02
C GLU A 20 0.55 13.88 -15.58
N PHE A 21 1.44 14.21 -16.53
CA PHE A 21 2.87 14.34 -16.31
C PHE A 21 3.23 15.83 -16.24
N ILE A 22 3.15 16.41 -15.04
CA ILE A 22 3.49 17.81 -14.84
C ILE A 22 5.02 18.00 -14.86
N GLY A 23 5.51 18.99 -15.59
CA GLY A 23 6.93 19.32 -15.74
C GLY A 23 7.54 18.76 -17.04
N ARG A 24 8.66 18.04 -16.94
CA ARG A 24 9.36 17.43 -18.09
C ARG A 24 8.93 15.99 -18.41
N GLY A 25 7.87 15.51 -17.76
CA GLY A 25 7.56 14.08 -17.61
C GLY A 25 7.44 13.26 -18.90
N GLU A 26 6.82 13.79 -19.95
CA GLU A 26 6.55 13.05 -21.19
C GLU A 26 7.81 12.84 -22.05
N CYS A 27 8.86 13.65 -21.86
CA CYS A 27 10.14 13.52 -22.57
C CYS A 27 11.20 12.74 -21.78
N LEU A 28 10.81 12.11 -20.67
CA LEU A 28 11.74 11.35 -19.81
C LEU A 28 11.95 9.93 -20.34
N SER A 29 13.10 9.34 -19.99
CA SER A 29 13.40 7.94 -20.32
C SER A 29 12.40 6.98 -19.67
N LYS A 30 12.28 5.76 -20.18
CA LYS A 30 11.32 4.76 -19.67
C LYS A 30 11.56 4.44 -18.19
N GLU A 31 12.82 4.43 -17.76
CA GLU A 31 13.23 4.19 -16.38
C GLU A 31 12.69 5.28 -15.45
N VAL A 32 12.76 6.53 -15.90
CA VAL A 32 12.24 7.66 -15.14
C VAL A 32 10.72 7.66 -15.12
N GLN A 33 10.05 7.31 -16.24
CA GLN A 33 8.60 7.16 -16.26
C GLN A 33 8.13 6.06 -15.29
N LEU A 34 8.82 4.91 -15.26
CA LEU A 34 8.56 3.84 -14.29
C LEU A 34 8.72 4.31 -12.85
N ARG A 35 9.82 4.99 -12.54
CA ARG A 35 10.08 5.56 -11.21
C ARG A 35 8.99 6.54 -10.80
N VAL A 36 8.66 7.51 -11.66
CA VAL A 36 7.62 8.51 -11.38
C VAL A 36 6.25 7.84 -11.21
N GLY A 37 5.97 6.75 -11.94
CA GLY A 37 4.78 5.93 -11.74
C GLY A 37 4.75 5.29 -10.36
N MET A 38 5.84 4.65 -9.94
CA MET A 38 5.95 4.05 -8.60
C MET A 38 5.85 5.10 -7.48
N GLU A 39 6.56 6.22 -7.60
CA GLU A 39 6.53 7.31 -6.63
C GLU A 39 5.12 7.91 -6.50
N SER A 40 4.36 7.97 -7.60
CA SER A 40 2.97 8.44 -7.56
C SER A 40 2.05 7.56 -6.70
N ILE A 41 2.31 6.25 -6.66
CA ILE A 41 1.58 5.33 -5.77
C ILE A 41 1.88 5.68 -4.31
N ALA A 42 3.15 5.90 -3.98
CA ALA A 42 3.56 6.24 -2.62
C ALA A 42 3.01 7.60 -2.15
N PHE A 43 2.95 8.60 -3.04
CA PHE A 43 2.31 9.88 -2.74
C PHE A 43 0.81 9.72 -2.46
N LEU A 44 0.07 8.97 -3.28
CA LEU A 44 -1.35 8.73 -3.03
C LEU A 44 -1.58 8.00 -1.70
N ILE A 45 -0.75 7.00 -1.38
CA ILE A 45 -0.82 6.32 -0.09
C ILE A 45 -0.56 7.32 1.05
N SER A 46 0.47 8.17 0.93
CA SER A 46 0.79 9.19 1.94
C SER A 46 -0.38 10.16 2.16
N ASP A 47 -1.03 10.62 1.09
CA ASP A 47 -2.20 11.51 1.19
C ASP A 47 -3.35 10.85 1.97
N ILE A 48 -3.61 9.56 1.72
CA ILE A 48 -4.61 8.78 2.46
C ILE A 48 -4.21 8.67 3.94
N LEU A 49 -2.96 8.33 4.24
CA LEU A 49 -2.48 8.17 5.62
C LEU A 49 -2.53 9.50 6.39
N GLN A 50 -2.15 10.62 5.77
CA GLN A 50 -2.29 11.95 6.35
C GLN A 50 -3.76 12.27 6.65
N LYS A 51 -4.68 11.91 5.75
CA LYS A 51 -6.10 12.12 5.99
C LYS A 51 -6.61 11.28 7.16
N ILE A 52 -6.16 10.04 7.29
CA ILE A 52 -6.48 9.17 8.43
C ILE A 52 -5.94 9.76 9.73
N GLN A 53 -4.69 10.22 9.76
CA GLN A 53 -4.07 10.82 10.95
C GLN A 53 -4.71 12.16 11.37
N SER A 54 -5.37 12.86 10.44
CA SER A 54 -6.12 14.08 10.76
C SER A 54 -7.39 13.83 11.58
N LEU A 55 -7.84 12.58 11.69
CA LEU A 55 -9.01 12.21 12.48
C LEU A 55 -8.62 12.06 13.97
N PRO A 56 -9.34 12.71 14.91
CA PRO A 56 -8.90 12.87 16.29
C PRO A 56 -8.70 11.57 17.08
N ASP A 57 -9.40 10.50 16.71
CA ASP A 57 -9.41 9.22 17.43
C ASP A 57 -8.62 8.11 16.73
N LEU A 58 -7.94 8.41 15.61
CA LEU A 58 -7.19 7.41 14.86
C LEU A 58 -5.70 7.67 14.93
N ARG A 59 -4.95 6.63 15.30
CA ARG A 59 -3.48 6.62 15.27
C ARG A 59 -2.99 5.44 14.46
N ILE A 60 -2.10 5.73 13.52
CA ILE A 60 -1.44 4.71 12.72
C ILE A 60 -0.28 4.16 13.53
N ASN A 61 -0.44 2.93 14.02
CA ASN A 61 0.58 2.28 14.86
C ASN A 61 1.55 1.41 14.05
N ARG A 62 1.12 0.93 12.87
CA ARG A 62 1.91 0.04 12.02
C ARG A 62 1.42 0.13 10.58
N ILE A 63 2.35 0.07 9.63
CA ILE A 63 2.08 -0.05 8.20
C ILE A 63 2.64 -1.40 7.75
N LEU A 64 1.76 -2.28 7.28
CA LEU A 64 2.12 -3.58 6.72
C LEU A 64 1.70 -3.60 5.25
N ALA A 65 2.67 -3.79 4.36
CA ALA A 65 2.47 -3.90 2.94
C ALA A 65 2.51 -5.37 2.49
N SER A 66 1.69 -5.69 1.50
CA SER A 66 1.62 -7.00 0.85
C SER A 66 1.15 -6.86 -0.60
N GLY A 67 1.21 -7.97 -1.36
CA GLY A 67 0.72 -8.01 -2.73
C GLY A 67 1.77 -7.62 -3.77
N GLY A 68 1.46 -7.83 -5.05
CA GLY A 68 2.47 -7.85 -6.12
C GLY A 68 3.24 -6.53 -6.34
N ALA A 69 2.68 -5.40 -5.91
CA ALA A 69 3.31 -4.08 -6.00
C ALA A 69 4.22 -3.76 -4.79
N ALA A 70 4.09 -4.49 -3.67
CA ALA A 70 4.88 -4.31 -2.46
C ALA A 70 6.31 -4.83 -2.69
N ARG A 71 7.11 -4.09 -3.44
CA ARG A 71 8.50 -4.44 -3.77
C ARG A 71 9.48 -3.46 -3.11
N PRO A 72 10.71 -3.88 -2.80
CA PRO A 72 11.68 -3.08 -2.03
C PRO A 72 11.83 -1.62 -2.47
N PRO A 73 11.93 -1.26 -3.77
CA PRO A 73 12.10 0.14 -4.17
C PRO A 73 10.89 1.03 -3.83
N LEU A 74 9.66 0.50 -3.91
CA LEU A 74 8.46 1.25 -3.53
C LEU A 74 8.34 1.36 -2.02
N LEU A 75 8.60 0.26 -1.30
CA LEU A 75 8.47 0.21 0.15
C LEU A 75 9.50 1.10 0.84
N GLN A 76 10.74 1.12 0.38
CA GLN A 76 11.76 2.06 0.87
C GLN A 76 11.34 3.50 0.64
N PHE A 77 10.91 3.84 -0.58
CA PHE A 77 10.47 5.20 -0.87
C PHE A 77 9.24 5.61 -0.03
N GLN A 78 8.33 4.67 0.24
CA GLN A 78 7.20 4.90 1.13
C GLN A 78 7.64 5.17 2.57
N ALA A 79 8.60 4.40 3.09
CA ALA A 79 9.16 4.59 4.43
C ALA A 79 9.86 5.96 4.53
N ASP A 80 10.68 6.30 3.54
CA ASP A 80 11.36 7.60 3.44
C ASP A 80 10.36 8.76 3.42
N LEU A 81 9.29 8.64 2.62
CA LEU A 81 8.25 9.66 2.48
C LEU A 81 7.45 9.87 3.78
N LEU A 82 7.22 8.82 4.56
CA LEU A 82 6.46 8.88 5.81
C LEU A 82 7.33 9.19 7.03
N GLY A 83 8.65 9.00 6.94
CA GLY A 83 9.55 9.04 8.08
C GLY A 83 9.22 7.98 9.14
N ALA A 84 8.67 6.84 8.72
CA ALA A 84 8.19 5.77 9.59
C ALA A 84 8.40 4.40 8.94
N PRO A 85 8.62 3.34 9.74
CA PRO A 85 8.91 2.01 9.20
C PRO A 85 7.73 1.43 8.43
N VAL A 86 8.04 0.81 7.29
CA VAL A 86 7.06 0.03 6.49
C VAL A 86 7.45 -1.43 6.55
N HIS A 87 6.55 -2.26 7.07
CA HIS A 87 6.76 -3.70 7.19
C HIS A 87 6.30 -4.40 5.92
N HIS A 88 7.04 -5.40 5.47
CA HIS A 88 6.68 -6.24 4.33
C HIS A 88 6.27 -7.63 4.82
N ALA A 89 5.04 -8.04 4.50
CA ALA A 89 4.54 -9.36 4.85
C ALA A 89 5.25 -10.45 4.03
N SER A 90 5.65 -11.56 4.67
CA SER A 90 6.28 -12.70 3.99
C SER A 90 5.32 -13.53 3.13
N ILE A 91 4.10 -13.02 2.91
CA ILE A 91 2.99 -13.75 2.29
C ILE A 91 2.82 -13.20 0.88
N SER A 92 2.94 -14.09 -0.11
CA SER A 92 2.82 -13.74 -1.52
C SER A 92 1.42 -13.26 -1.92
N ASP A 93 0.36 -13.85 -1.34
CA ASP A 93 -1.04 -13.46 -1.59
C ASP A 93 -1.85 -13.39 -0.29
N ALA A 94 -1.86 -12.21 0.33
CA ALA A 94 -2.64 -11.94 1.53
C ALA A 94 -4.15 -12.00 1.28
N THR A 95 -4.61 -11.82 0.03
CA THR A 95 -6.03 -11.87 -0.32
C THR A 95 -6.55 -13.30 -0.23
N ALA A 96 -5.87 -14.23 -0.90
CA ALA A 96 -6.21 -15.64 -0.84
C ALA A 96 -6.13 -16.19 0.60
N LEU A 97 -5.08 -15.79 1.34
CA LEU A 97 -4.90 -16.21 2.71
C LEU A 97 -6.00 -15.70 3.64
N GLY A 98 -6.45 -14.45 3.47
CA GLY A 98 -7.59 -13.90 4.23
C GLY A 98 -8.87 -14.71 4.01
N GLY A 99 -9.16 -15.09 2.76
CA GLY A 99 -10.29 -15.96 2.43
C GLY A 99 -10.18 -17.35 3.08
N ALA A 100 -8.98 -17.94 3.03
CA ALA A 100 -8.71 -19.21 3.70
C ALA A 100 -8.95 -19.10 5.21
N PHE A 101 -8.39 -18.08 5.88
CA PHE A 101 -8.56 -17.86 7.32
C PHE A 101 -10.03 -17.73 7.74
N LEU A 102 -10.83 -16.97 7.00
CA LEU A 102 -12.27 -16.83 7.28
C LEU A 102 -13.01 -18.17 7.17
N ALA A 103 -12.75 -18.94 6.11
CA ALA A 103 -13.36 -20.24 5.90
C ALA A 103 -12.90 -21.26 6.96
N GLY A 104 -11.60 -21.30 7.25
CA GLY A 104 -11.02 -22.23 8.21
C GLY A 104 -11.43 -21.97 9.66
N LEU A 105 -11.61 -20.70 10.07
CA LEU A 105 -12.23 -20.40 11.37
C LEU A 105 -13.66 -20.93 11.44
N SER A 106 -14.45 -20.69 10.39
CA SER A 106 -15.86 -21.10 10.34
C SER A 106 -16.02 -22.62 10.37
N MET A 107 -15.07 -23.35 9.80
CA MET A 107 -15.03 -24.83 9.80
C MET A 107 -14.30 -25.44 11.01
N GLY A 108 -13.73 -24.61 11.90
CA GLY A 108 -12.94 -25.09 13.04
C GLY A 108 -11.58 -25.69 12.67
N PHE A 109 -11.06 -25.40 11.48
CA PHE A 109 -9.71 -25.78 11.06
C PHE A 109 -8.65 -25.02 11.90
N TRP A 110 -8.90 -23.74 12.16
CA TRP A 110 -8.17 -22.97 13.17
C TRP A 110 -9.08 -22.70 14.37
N LYS A 111 -8.49 -22.71 15.56
CA LYS A 111 -9.18 -22.58 16.85
C LYS A 111 -9.69 -21.17 17.08
N ASP A 112 -8.85 -20.17 16.80
CA ASP A 112 -9.15 -18.76 17.05
C ASP A 112 -8.26 -17.82 16.23
N MET A 113 -8.51 -16.52 16.38
CA MET A 113 -7.72 -15.46 15.75
C MET A 113 -6.25 -15.43 16.20
N LYS A 114 -5.92 -15.93 17.40
CA LYS A 114 -4.54 -15.94 17.90
C LYS A 114 -3.71 -16.97 17.16
N GLU A 115 -4.30 -18.13 16.88
CA GLU A 115 -3.66 -19.15 16.04
C GLU A 115 -3.32 -18.58 14.66
N ILE A 116 -4.25 -17.86 14.03
CA ILE A 116 -4.01 -17.19 12.75
C ILE A 116 -2.91 -16.13 12.83
N GLN A 117 -2.93 -15.28 13.86
CA GLN A 117 -1.90 -14.25 14.04
C GLN A 117 -0.49 -14.84 14.13
N SER A 118 -0.35 -16.04 14.72
CA SER A 118 0.94 -16.74 14.82
C SER A 118 1.51 -17.22 13.48
N LEU A 119 0.68 -17.29 12.43
CA LEU A 119 1.06 -17.74 11.09
C LEU A 119 1.60 -16.60 10.22
N ILE A 120 1.25 -15.36 10.53
CA ILE A 120 1.67 -14.19 9.75
C ILE A 120 3.07 -13.78 10.21
N ARG A 121 4.03 -13.79 9.29
CA ARG A 121 5.41 -13.34 9.53
C ARG A 121 5.74 -12.13 8.68
N GLU A 122 6.57 -11.26 9.23
CA GLU A 122 7.15 -10.12 8.53
C GLU A 122 8.52 -10.56 7.98
N GLU A 123 8.82 -10.20 6.74
CA GLU A 123 10.06 -10.59 6.05
C GLU A 123 11.12 -9.48 6.15
N GLU A 124 10.70 -8.24 5.90
CA GLU A 124 11.59 -7.08 5.84
C GLU A 124 10.93 -5.84 6.44
N ILE A 125 11.75 -4.92 6.95
CA ILE A 125 11.33 -3.62 7.48
C ILE A 125 12.16 -2.57 6.74
N PHE A 126 11.47 -1.61 6.14
CA PHE A 126 12.02 -0.49 5.36
C PHE A 126 11.94 0.82 6.11
#